data_AF-A0A7S3M5C3-F1
#
_entry.id   AF-A0A7S3M5C3-F1
#
_cell.length_a   1.000
_cell.length_b   1.000
_cell.length_c   1.000
_cell.angle_alpha   90.00
_cell.angle_beta   90.00
_cell.angle_gamma   90.00
#
_symmetry.space_group_name_H-M   'P 1'
#
loop_
_entity.id
_entity.type
_entity.pdbx_description
1 polymer ?
#
loop_
_entity_poly.entity_id
_entity_poly.type
_entity_poly.pdbx_seq_one_letter_code
_entity_poly.pdbx_strand_id
1 'polypeptide(L)'
;GLVLHAHKKAAASSKNQGFSPGMPKPWGIQRGAYHGAEVKVGQALFRQMGTVSYPGANVGMDRAYKMYAKKWGILQIRGEKKHREFFVVPMEYVEKKCRWINRGTLGPKEYEPWMGNTENTCAAGNPRRHINAMREVWLQTDDGKEWQAKKDAKKAKSDWFKAKVKDIIAKKPKSQQKVLAGDMSSDESGSESEKE
;
A
#
# COMPACT_ATOMS: atom_id res chain seq x y z
N GLY A 1 51.77 33.61 -59.75
CA GLY A 1 51.45 33.58 -58.31
C GLY A 1 50.18 32.79 -58.12
N LEU A 2 50.18 31.81 -57.21
CA LEU A 2 49.03 30.93 -56.95
C LEU A 2 47.94 31.73 -56.21
N VAL A 3 46.79 31.96 -56.85
CA VAL A 3 45.65 32.65 -56.21
C VAL A 3 44.85 31.63 -55.41
N LEU A 4 45.18 31.48 -54.12
CA LEU A 4 44.40 30.67 -53.20
C LEU A 4 43.12 31.43 -52.83
N HIS A 5 42.00 30.99 -53.37
CA HIS A 5 40.70 31.49 -52.94
C HIS A 5 40.45 31.03 -51.51
N ALA A 6 40.10 31.97 -50.63
CA ALA A 6 39.60 31.63 -49.31
C ALA A 6 38.27 30.87 -49.47
N HIS A 7 38.28 29.56 -49.32
CA HIS A 7 37.04 28.82 -49.16
C HIS A 7 36.37 29.32 -47.87
N LYS A 8 35.19 29.93 -48.00
CA LYS A 8 34.33 30.27 -46.85
C LYS A 8 33.98 28.97 -46.15
N LYS A 9 34.74 28.62 -45.11
CA LYS A 9 34.41 27.50 -44.23
C LYS A 9 33.08 27.85 -43.57
N ALA A 10 32.09 26.99 -43.80
CA ALA A 10 30.73 27.19 -43.34
C ALA A 10 30.71 27.71 -41.90
N ALA A 11 30.02 28.82 -41.65
CA ALA A 11 29.69 29.25 -40.31
C ALA A 11 28.89 28.10 -39.67
N ALA A 12 29.41 27.51 -38.60
CA ALA A 12 28.74 26.43 -37.90
C ALA A 12 27.33 26.88 -37.51
N SER A 13 26.30 26.17 -37.97
CA SER A 13 24.93 26.47 -37.62
C SER A 13 24.68 26.01 -36.18
N SER A 14 24.45 26.96 -35.26
CA SER A 14 24.04 26.67 -33.89
C SER A 14 22.56 26.26 -33.81
N LYS A 15 22.08 25.44 -34.76
CA LYS A 15 20.65 25.22 -35.01
C LYS A 15 19.92 24.52 -33.87
N ASN A 16 20.64 23.90 -32.93
CA ASN A 16 20.09 23.29 -31.73
C ASN A 16 20.87 23.71 -30.47
N GLN A 17 20.92 25.00 -30.13
CA GLN A 17 21.13 25.41 -28.71
C GLN A 17 19.86 25.14 -27.88
N GLY A 18 19.20 24.01 -28.17
CA GLY A 18 17.92 23.58 -27.67
C GLY A 18 18.03 23.15 -26.21
N PHE A 19 18.23 24.12 -25.35
CA PHE A 19 17.83 24.07 -23.96
C PHE A 19 17.75 25.52 -23.53
N SER A 20 16.54 26.02 -23.26
CA SER A 20 16.42 27.30 -22.56
C SER A 20 17.19 27.11 -21.24
N PRO A 21 18.25 27.88 -20.95
CA PRO A 21 18.97 27.81 -19.67
C PRO A 21 18.13 28.44 -18.55
N GLY A 22 16.80 28.29 -18.61
CA GLY A 22 15.90 28.55 -17.51
C GLY A 22 16.30 27.58 -16.40
N MET A 23 16.87 28.16 -15.35
CA MET A 23 17.46 27.48 -14.19
C MET A 23 16.73 26.17 -13.86
N PRO A 24 17.45 25.07 -13.56
CA PRO A 24 16.83 23.81 -13.20
C PRO A 24 15.82 24.05 -12.08
N LYS A 25 14.54 23.84 -12.37
CA LYS A 25 13.48 23.98 -11.39
C LYS A 25 13.70 22.91 -10.30
N PRO A 26 13.61 23.27 -9.00
CA PRO A 26 13.84 22.32 -7.90
C PRO A 26 12.62 21.39 -7.74
N TRP A 27 12.47 20.45 -8.67
CA TRP A 27 11.49 19.38 -8.62
C TRP A 27 11.93 18.28 -7.65
N GLY A 28 10.95 17.55 -7.13
CA GLY A 28 11.14 16.46 -6.19
C GLY A 28 10.95 16.87 -4.73
N ILE A 29 11.48 16.01 -3.85
CA ILE A 29 11.43 16.18 -2.40
C ILE A 29 12.25 17.42 -2.03
N GLN A 30 11.66 18.30 -1.24
CA GLN A 30 12.31 19.52 -0.80
C GLN A 30 13.33 19.22 0.30
N ARG A 31 14.35 20.07 0.43
CA ARG A 31 15.38 19.92 1.47
C ARG A 31 14.74 19.91 2.85
N GLY A 32 15.13 18.93 3.68
CA GLY A 32 14.60 18.77 5.03
C GLY A 32 13.22 18.09 5.12
N ALA A 33 12.59 17.73 3.99
CA ALA A 33 11.31 17.01 3.95
C ALA A 33 11.51 15.53 3.58
N TYR A 34 12.37 14.83 4.31
CA TYR A 34 12.64 13.41 4.09
C TYR A 34 11.70 12.52 4.90
N HIS A 35 11.65 11.23 4.56
CA HIS A 35 10.91 10.25 5.35
C HIS A 35 11.42 10.21 6.80
N GLY A 36 10.53 10.41 7.78
CA GLY A 36 10.86 10.49 9.20
C GLY A 36 11.32 11.88 9.68
N ALA A 37 11.37 12.88 8.81
CA ALA A 37 11.77 14.23 9.19
C ALA A 37 10.62 15.01 9.86
N GLU A 38 10.97 15.88 10.79
CA GLU A 38 10.04 16.86 11.37
C GLU A 38 9.75 17.97 10.37
N VAL A 39 8.48 18.33 10.21
CA VAL A 39 7.99 19.34 9.27
C VAL A 39 7.10 20.35 9.97
N LYS A 40 7.29 21.63 9.64
CA LYS A 40 6.48 22.73 10.15
C LYS A 40 5.21 22.92 9.32
N VAL A 41 4.20 23.55 9.91
CA VAL A 41 3.00 23.98 9.19
C VAL A 41 3.40 24.87 8.01
N GLY A 42 2.84 24.60 6.83
CA GLY A 42 3.11 25.34 5.60
C GLY A 42 4.42 24.97 4.89
N GLN A 43 5.25 24.10 5.47
CA GLN A 43 6.51 23.68 4.86
C GLN A 43 6.24 22.91 3.55
N ALA A 44 6.96 23.27 2.48
CA ALA A 44 6.88 22.58 1.21
C ALA A 44 7.56 21.20 1.33
N LEU A 45 6.85 20.16 0.91
CA LEU A 45 7.28 18.76 1.05
C LEU A 45 7.81 18.22 -0.28
N PHE A 46 7.01 18.37 -1.33
CA PHE A 46 7.28 17.79 -2.64
C PHE A 46 6.82 18.76 -3.73
N ARG A 47 7.65 18.98 -4.74
CA ARG A 47 7.29 19.75 -5.94
C ARG A 47 7.28 18.81 -7.13
N GLN A 48 6.20 18.78 -7.88
CA GLN A 48 6.05 17.90 -9.04
C GLN A 48 5.37 18.60 -10.20
N MET A 49 5.52 18.02 -11.38
CA MET A 49 4.75 18.34 -12.56
C MET A 49 3.63 17.31 -12.68
N GLY A 50 2.38 17.75 -12.56
CA GLY A 50 1.23 16.85 -12.43
C GLY A 50 1.24 16.05 -11.12
N THR A 51 0.44 14.99 -11.05
CA THR A 51 0.28 14.13 -9.85
C THR A 51 1.00 12.79 -10.03
N VAL A 52 2.28 12.75 -9.66
CA VAL A 52 3.07 11.50 -9.51
C VAL A 52 2.97 10.97 -8.08
N SER A 53 2.76 11.86 -7.11
CA SER A 53 2.55 11.51 -5.70
C SER A 53 1.32 12.23 -5.18
N TYR A 54 0.64 11.59 -4.24
CA TYR A 54 -0.68 11.99 -3.77
C TYR A 54 -0.64 12.54 -2.34
N PRO A 55 -1.40 13.61 -2.04
CA PRO A 55 -1.51 14.13 -0.69
C PRO A 55 -2.37 13.20 0.16
N GLY A 56 -1.81 12.74 1.27
CA GLY A 56 -2.50 11.99 2.29
C GLY A 56 -2.97 12.87 3.45
N ALA A 57 -3.12 12.24 4.61
CA ALA A 57 -3.55 12.92 5.83
C ALA A 57 -2.62 14.11 6.18
N ASN A 58 -3.22 15.24 6.54
CA ASN A 58 -2.52 16.46 6.97
C ASN A 58 -1.55 17.05 5.92
N VAL A 59 -1.73 16.72 4.64
CA VAL A 59 -0.99 17.31 3.52
C VAL A 59 -1.98 18.02 2.58
N GLY A 60 -1.55 19.16 2.05
CA GLY A 60 -2.27 19.92 1.03
C GLY A 60 -1.52 19.90 -0.30
N MET A 61 -2.25 20.09 -1.38
CA MET A 61 -1.67 20.28 -2.72
C MET A 61 -2.15 21.61 -3.29
N ASP A 62 -1.20 22.40 -3.78
CA ASP A 62 -1.43 23.70 -4.39
C ASP A 62 -1.82 23.56 -5.88
N ARG A 63 -2.28 24.64 -6.52
CA ARG A 63 -2.61 24.67 -7.97
C ARG A 63 -1.43 24.27 -8.85
N ALA A 64 -0.21 24.58 -8.40
CA ALA A 64 1.03 24.20 -9.06
C ALA A 64 1.52 22.78 -8.68
N TYR A 65 0.65 21.92 -8.14
CA TYR A 65 0.94 20.55 -7.70
C TYR A 65 2.03 20.42 -6.61
N LYS A 66 2.40 21.54 -5.97
CA LYS A 66 3.30 21.57 -4.82
C LYS A 66 2.54 21.05 -3.58
N MET A 67 3.14 20.09 -2.90
CA MET A 67 2.61 19.52 -1.67
C MET A 67 3.19 20.24 -0.45
N TYR A 68 2.36 20.52 0.55
CA TYR A 68 2.75 21.22 1.78
C TYR A 68 2.11 20.60 3.02
N ALA A 69 2.77 20.74 4.17
CA ALA A 69 2.25 20.24 5.45
C ALA A 69 1.15 21.15 5.99
N LYS A 70 0.00 20.58 6.38
CA LYS A 70 -1.10 21.31 7.03
C LYS A 70 -0.95 21.39 8.55
N LYS A 71 -0.22 20.43 9.14
CA LYS A 71 0.05 20.35 10.58
C LYS A 71 1.54 20.20 10.83
N TRP A 72 1.99 20.59 12.01
CA TRP A 72 3.34 20.31 12.49
C TRP A 72 3.45 18.86 12.96
N GLY A 73 4.54 18.19 12.62
CA GLY A 73 4.79 16.81 13.03
C GLY A 73 5.78 16.09 12.14
N ILE A 74 5.65 14.77 12.03
CA ILE A 74 6.62 13.91 11.34
C ILE A 74 6.08 13.51 9.96
N LEU A 75 6.90 13.73 8.93
CA LEU A 75 6.57 13.33 7.57
C LEU A 75 6.75 11.83 7.40
N GLN A 76 5.70 11.16 6.93
CA GLN A 76 5.74 9.76 6.54
C GLN A 76 5.33 9.64 5.06
N ILE A 77 5.93 8.66 4.40
CA ILE A 77 5.74 8.43 2.97
C ILE A 77 5.44 6.94 2.82
N ARG A 78 4.32 6.60 2.19
CA ARG A 78 3.91 5.21 1.94
C ARG A 78 3.66 4.95 0.45
N GLY A 79 3.61 3.67 0.07
CA GLY A 79 3.30 3.23 -1.28
C GLY A 79 4.52 3.13 -2.21
N GLU A 80 4.26 2.62 -3.41
CA GLU A 80 5.28 2.40 -4.44
C GLU A 80 5.83 3.71 -5.00
N LYS A 81 7.04 3.67 -5.56
CA LYS A 81 7.77 4.83 -6.11
C LYS A 81 6.92 5.73 -7.03
N LYS A 82 6.01 5.13 -7.81
CA LYS A 82 5.13 5.80 -8.79
C LYS A 82 3.81 6.31 -8.21
N HIS A 83 3.40 5.83 -7.04
CA HIS A 83 2.12 6.17 -6.39
C HIS A 83 2.34 6.44 -4.90
N ARG A 84 3.37 7.23 -4.59
CA ARG A 84 3.68 7.58 -3.20
C ARG A 84 2.61 8.48 -2.63
N GLU A 85 2.23 8.21 -1.40
CA GLU A 85 1.37 9.07 -0.61
C GLU A 85 2.21 9.72 0.50
N PHE A 86 2.13 11.05 0.58
CA PHE A 86 2.77 11.84 1.62
C PHE A 86 1.74 12.19 2.68
N PHE A 87 2.00 11.84 3.93
CA PHE A 87 1.14 12.19 5.06
C PHE A 87 1.98 12.68 6.22
N VAL A 88 1.41 13.59 7.01
CA VAL A 88 2.09 14.13 8.19
C VAL A 88 1.39 13.62 9.43
N VAL A 89 2.17 13.04 10.33
CA VAL A 89 1.71 12.58 11.64
C VAL A 89 1.88 13.73 12.62
N PRO A 90 0.79 14.32 13.16
CA PRO A 90 0.89 15.47 14.05
C PRO A 90 1.70 15.13 15.29
N MET A 91 2.55 16.03 15.78
CA MET A 91 3.48 15.68 16.87
C MET A 91 2.76 15.25 18.16
N GLU A 92 1.63 15.87 18.48
CA GLU A 92 0.78 15.49 19.62
C GLU A 92 0.32 14.01 19.52
N TYR A 93 0.05 13.56 18.30
CA TYR A 93 -0.35 12.19 18.03
C TYR A 93 0.86 11.23 18.15
N VAL A 94 2.04 11.66 17.70
CA VAL A 94 3.29 10.89 17.80
C VAL A 94 3.57 10.52 19.26
N GLU A 95 3.49 11.48 20.17
CA GLU A 95 3.80 11.29 21.59
C GLU A 95 2.84 10.31 22.27
N LYS A 96 1.54 10.49 22.03
CA LYS A 96 0.50 9.67 22.68
C LYS A 96 0.48 8.25 22.12
N LYS A 97 0.38 8.13 20.79
CA LYS A 97 -0.09 6.93 20.12
C LYS A 97 0.92 6.26 19.21
N CYS A 98 2.09 6.82 18.99
CA CYS A 98 3.08 6.21 18.10
C CYS A 98 4.29 5.62 18.81
N ARG A 99 4.95 4.72 18.09
CA ARG A 99 6.29 4.23 18.40
C ARG A 99 7.11 4.15 17.11
N TRP A 100 8.41 4.36 17.22
CA TRP A 100 9.31 4.14 16.10
C TRP A 100 9.46 2.66 15.81
N ILE A 101 9.22 2.27 14.55
CA ILE A 101 9.43 0.87 14.08
C ILE A 101 10.90 0.70 13.70
N ASN A 102 11.40 1.66 12.94
CA ASN A 102 12.78 1.76 12.51
C ASN A 102 13.20 3.25 12.57
N ARG A 103 14.41 3.58 12.10
CA ARG A 103 14.97 4.94 12.19
C ARG A 103 14.17 6.02 11.43
N GLY A 104 13.29 5.66 10.50
CA GLY A 104 12.53 6.63 9.69
C GLY A 104 11.02 6.43 9.70
N THR A 105 10.53 5.25 10.05
CA THR A 105 9.12 4.86 9.95
C THR A 105 8.48 4.86 11.32
N LEU A 106 7.42 5.65 11.43
CA LEU A 106 6.61 5.77 12.63
C LEU A 106 5.37 4.87 12.50
N GLY A 107 5.16 4.00 13.49
CA GLY A 107 4.02 3.09 13.56
C GLY A 107 3.10 3.44 14.72
N PRO A 108 1.79 3.12 14.63
CA PRO A 108 0.89 3.35 15.75
C PRO A 108 1.03 2.21 16.79
N LYS A 109 0.77 2.53 18.07
CA LYS A 109 0.74 1.57 19.20
C LYS A 109 -0.54 0.72 19.16
N GLU A 110 -1.64 1.32 18.75
CA GLU A 110 -2.94 0.71 18.48
C GLU A 110 -3.29 0.86 16.99
N TYR A 111 -4.14 0.00 16.44
CA TYR A 111 -4.48 0.10 15.02
C TYR A 111 -5.26 1.37 14.71
N GLU A 112 -4.75 2.19 13.78
CA GLU A 112 -5.46 3.35 13.25
C GLU A 112 -5.50 3.33 11.71
N PRO A 113 -6.69 3.39 11.08
CA PRO A 113 -6.84 3.21 9.63
C PRO A 113 -6.04 4.19 8.77
N TRP A 114 -5.92 5.45 9.20
CA TRP A 114 -5.25 6.49 8.41
C TRP A 114 -3.72 6.36 8.43
N MET A 115 -3.15 5.70 9.45
CA MET A 115 -1.71 5.46 9.65
C MET A 115 -1.23 4.12 9.07
N GLY A 116 -2.14 3.22 8.70
CA GLY A 116 -1.78 1.91 8.16
C GLY A 116 -1.18 2.00 6.74
N ASN A 117 -0.24 1.12 6.41
CA ASN A 117 0.07 0.77 5.03
C ASN A 117 -0.43 -0.66 4.75
N THR A 118 -0.56 -1.03 3.48
CA THR A 118 -0.86 -2.39 3.04
C THR A 118 0.29 -3.38 3.34
N GLU A 119 1.50 -2.86 3.57
CA GLU A 119 2.73 -3.62 3.83
C GLU A 119 3.19 -3.45 5.28
N ASN A 120 2.43 -4.05 6.19
CA ASN A 120 2.63 -4.08 7.64
C ASN A 120 4.10 -4.20 8.06
N THR A 121 4.72 -3.11 8.49
CA THR A 121 6.04 -3.14 9.14
C THR A 121 5.98 -3.17 10.67
N CYS A 122 4.77 -3.12 11.27
CA CYS A 122 4.63 -3.36 12.72
C CYS A 122 3.42 -4.23 13.08
N ALA A 123 3.63 -5.12 14.06
CA ALA A 123 2.62 -6.05 14.56
C ALA A 123 1.36 -5.38 15.13
N ALA A 124 1.40 -4.07 15.43
CA ALA A 124 0.28 -3.31 16.00
C ALA A 124 -0.59 -2.61 14.94
N GLY A 125 -0.06 -2.39 13.72
CA GLY A 125 -0.75 -1.69 12.64
C GLY A 125 -1.46 -2.61 11.63
N ASN A 126 -1.52 -3.93 11.88
CA ASN A 126 -2.08 -4.87 10.92
C ASN A 126 -3.63 -4.86 10.95
N PRO A 127 -4.31 -4.47 9.85
CA PRO A 127 -5.77 -4.46 9.78
C PRO A 127 -6.38 -5.82 10.15
N ARG A 128 -5.73 -6.92 9.76
CA ARG A 128 -6.20 -8.28 10.07
C ARG A 128 -6.26 -8.54 11.57
N ARG A 129 -5.28 -8.08 12.34
CA ARG A 129 -5.28 -8.30 13.81
C ARG A 129 -6.39 -7.51 14.49
N HIS A 130 -6.62 -6.27 14.05
CA HIS A 130 -7.71 -5.45 14.55
C HIS A 130 -9.08 -6.06 14.21
N ILE A 131 -9.28 -6.49 12.96
CA ILE A 131 -10.50 -7.19 12.53
C ILE A 131 -10.70 -8.49 13.31
N ASN A 132 -9.65 -9.27 13.54
CA ASN A 132 -9.74 -10.50 14.32
C ASN A 132 -10.09 -10.22 15.79
N ALA A 133 -9.51 -9.18 16.40
CA ALA A 133 -9.85 -8.77 17.77
C ALA A 133 -11.32 -8.30 17.87
N MET A 134 -11.80 -7.48 16.92
CA MET A 134 -13.22 -7.12 16.82
C MET A 134 -14.10 -8.35 16.67
N ARG A 135 -13.67 -9.32 15.86
CA ARG A 135 -14.40 -10.57 15.64
C ARG A 135 -14.43 -11.44 16.90
N GLU A 136 -13.36 -11.51 17.68
CA GLU A 136 -13.33 -12.24 18.95
C GLU A 136 -14.31 -11.63 19.96
N VAL A 137 -14.32 -10.30 20.08
CA VAL A 137 -15.30 -9.58 20.90
C VAL A 137 -16.72 -9.86 20.42
N TRP A 138 -16.96 -9.81 19.11
CA TRP A 138 -18.26 -10.11 18.53
C TRP A 138 -18.68 -11.58 18.75
N LEU A 139 -17.77 -12.54 18.65
CA LEU A 139 -18.05 -13.97 18.91
C LEU A 139 -18.48 -14.24 20.36
N GLN A 140 -18.14 -13.36 21.31
CA GLN A 140 -18.61 -13.46 22.70
C GLN A 140 -20.05 -12.98 22.89
N THR A 141 -20.58 -12.16 21.98
CA THR A 141 -21.99 -11.75 21.96
C THR A 141 -22.91 -12.94 21.66
N ASP A 142 -24.17 -12.84 22.06
CA ASP A 142 -25.12 -13.94 21.86
C ASP A 142 -25.37 -14.20 20.37
N ASP A 143 -25.46 -13.14 19.56
CA ASP A 143 -25.52 -13.21 18.09
C ASP A 143 -24.31 -13.96 17.51
N GLY A 144 -23.11 -13.69 18.06
CA GLY A 144 -21.87 -14.34 17.65
C GLY A 144 -21.86 -15.84 17.95
N LYS A 145 -22.36 -16.24 19.12
CA LYS A 145 -22.49 -17.67 19.50
C LYS A 145 -23.51 -18.39 18.63
N GLU A 146 -24.65 -17.78 18.35
CA GLU A 146 -25.66 -18.37 17.47
C GLU A 146 -25.12 -18.58 16.05
N TRP A 147 -24.39 -17.60 15.53
CA TRP A 147 -23.73 -17.71 14.23
C TRP A 147 -22.70 -18.84 14.22
N GLN A 148 -21.93 -18.98 15.29
CA GLN A 148 -20.93 -20.04 15.42
C GLN A 148 -21.60 -21.42 15.45
N ALA A 149 -22.69 -21.60 16.20
CA ALA A 149 -23.46 -22.84 16.22
C ALA A 149 -24.02 -23.22 14.84
N LYS A 150 -24.57 -22.25 14.09
CA LYS A 150 -25.03 -22.46 12.70
C LYS A 150 -23.89 -22.89 11.79
N LYS A 151 -22.72 -22.26 11.95
CA LYS A 151 -21.52 -22.58 11.16
C LYS A 151 -20.99 -23.98 11.47
N ASP A 152 -20.93 -24.35 12.74
CA ASP A 152 -20.45 -25.66 13.18
C ASP A 152 -21.42 -26.78 12.77
N ALA A 153 -22.73 -26.54 12.82
CA ALA A 153 -23.74 -27.48 12.29
C ALA A 153 -23.59 -27.69 10.77
N LYS A 154 -23.37 -26.61 10.00
CA LYS A 154 -23.10 -26.70 8.55
C LYS A 154 -21.80 -27.46 8.27
N LYS A 155 -20.76 -27.21 9.06
CA LYS A 155 -19.46 -27.88 8.94
C LYS A 155 -19.57 -29.37 9.27
N ALA A 156 -20.24 -29.73 10.37
CA ALA A 156 -20.50 -31.13 10.75
C ALA A 156 -21.27 -31.89 9.66
N LYS A 157 -22.26 -31.25 9.03
CA LYS A 157 -22.97 -31.82 7.88
C LYS A 157 -22.02 -32.07 6.71
N SER A 158 -21.17 -31.09 6.36
CA SER A 158 -20.18 -31.23 5.29
C SER A 158 -19.16 -32.33 5.59
N ASP A 159 -18.65 -32.39 6.82
CA ASP A 159 -17.67 -33.38 7.26
C ASP A 159 -18.28 -34.79 7.27
N TRP A 160 -19.56 -34.94 7.63
CA TRP A 160 -20.30 -36.19 7.49
C TRP A 160 -20.41 -36.64 6.02
N PHE A 161 -20.72 -35.72 5.09
CA PHE A 161 -20.74 -36.04 3.66
C PHE A 161 -19.35 -36.45 3.16
N LYS A 162 -18.31 -35.70 3.54
CA LYS A 162 -16.91 -36.02 3.17
C LYS A 162 -16.49 -37.39 3.70
N ALA A 163 -16.83 -37.72 4.94
CA ALA A 163 -16.56 -39.03 5.53
C ALA A 163 -17.29 -40.15 4.77
N LYS A 164 -18.58 -39.96 4.47
CA LYS A 164 -19.37 -40.92 3.70
C LYS A 164 -18.81 -41.13 2.28
N VAL A 165 -18.41 -40.06 1.61
CA VAL A 165 -17.75 -40.13 0.29
C VAL A 165 -16.41 -40.86 0.39
N LYS A 166 -15.60 -40.56 1.41
CA LYS A 166 -14.32 -41.24 1.65
C LYS A 166 -14.51 -42.74 1.87
N ASP A 167 -15.53 -43.15 2.61
CA ASP A 167 -15.87 -44.57 2.83
C ASP A 167 -16.32 -45.27 1.54
N ILE A 168 -17.10 -44.59 0.70
CA ILE A 168 -17.51 -45.10 -0.61
C ILE A 168 -16.29 -45.29 -1.52
N ILE A 169 -15.39 -44.31 -1.57
CA ILE A 169 -14.15 -44.39 -2.35
C ILE A 169 -13.29 -45.55 -1.85
N ALA A 170 -13.13 -45.72 -0.54
CA ALA A 170 -12.33 -46.80 0.05
C ALA A 170 -12.83 -48.21 -0.34
N LYS A 171 -14.15 -48.38 -0.55
CA LYS A 171 -14.77 -49.65 -0.97
C LYS A 171 -14.63 -49.94 -2.47
N LYS A 172 -14.30 -48.95 -3.31
CA LYS A 172 -14.11 -49.15 -4.77
C LYS A 172 -12.74 -49.77 -5.09
N PRO A 173 -12.63 -50.54 -6.19
CA PRO A 173 -11.34 -51.09 -6.63
C PRO A 173 -10.33 -49.97 -6.97
N LYS A 174 -9.03 -50.24 -6.74
CA LYS A 174 -7.94 -49.25 -6.89
C LYS A 174 -7.88 -48.56 -8.27
N SER A 175 -8.32 -49.24 -9.34
CA SER A 175 -8.40 -48.66 -10.70
C SER A 175 -9.43 -47.52 -10.79
N GLN A 176 -10.57 -47.65 -10.12
CA GLN A 176 -11.63 -46.65 -10.09
C GLN A 176 -11.38 -45.51 -9.09
N GLN A 177 -10.61 -45.78 -8.02
CA GLN A 177 -10.21 -44.75 -7.05
C GLN A 177 -9.34 -43.65 -7.68
N LYS A 178 -8.48 -43.99 -8.65
CA LYS A 178 -7.54 -43.07 -9.30
C LYS A 178 -8.23 -42.03 -10.19
N VAL A 179 -9.38 -42.37 -10.77
CA VAL A 179 -10.17 -41.46 -11.63
C VAL A 179 -10.88 -40.40 -10.76
N LEU A 180 -11.51 -40.82 -9.65
CA LEU A 180 -12.23 -39.93 -8.73
C LEU A 180 -11.34 -38.94 -7.95
N ALA A 181 -10.07 -39.27 -7.75
CA ALA A 181 -9.11 -38.37 -7.09
C ALA A 181 -8.69 -37.18 -7.97
N GLY A 182 -8.79 -37.29 -9.30
CA GLY A 182 -8.48 -36.22 -10.24
C GLY A 182 -9.51 -35.07 -10.21
N ASP A 183 -10.78 -35.41 -10.04
CA ASP A 183 -11.91 -34.45 -10.05
C ASP A 183 -12.08 -33.71 -8.71
N MET A 184 -11.41 -34.16 -7.64
CA MET A 184 -11.48 -33.56 -6.30
C MET A 184 -10.43 -32.47 -6.05
N SER A 185 -9.53 -32.19 -7.00
CA SER A 185 -8.44 -31.21 -6.84
C SER A 185 -8.71 -29.82 -7.42
N SER A 186 -9.87 -29.59 -8.04
CA SER A 186 -10.18 -28.33 -8.74
C SER A 186 -10.94 -27.29 -7.91
N ASP A 187 -11.43 -27.62 -6.71
CA ASP A 187 -12.28 -26.73 -5.90
C ASP A 187 -11.64 -26.30 -4.56
N GLU A 188 -10.35 -25.94 -4.56
CA GLU A 188 -9.75 -25.16 -3.45
C GLU A 188 -9.62 -23.66 -3.75
N SER A 189 -10.23 -23.15 -4.83
CA SER A 189 -10.24 -21.72 -5.17
C SER A 189 -11.66 -21.22 -5.46
N GLY A 190 -12.47 -21.04 -4.41
CA GLY A 190 -13.85 -20.60 -4.61
C GLY A 190 -14.63 -20.28 -3.34
N SER A 191 -14.04 -19.57 -2.38
CA SER A 191 -14.83 -18.95 -1.30
C SER A 191 -14.21 -17.65 -0.81
N GLU A 192 -13.94 -16.71 -1.72
CA GLU A 192 -13.52 -15.36 -1.33
C GLU A 192 -13.89 -14.31 -2.40
N SER A 193 -15.11 -14.35 -2.95
CA SER A 193 -15.66 -13.25 -3.73
C SER A 193 -17.16 -13.42 -3.93
N GLU A 194 -17.96 -13.00 -2.94
CA GLU A 194 -19.35 -12.57 -3.12
C GLU A 194 -19.84 -12.05 -1.76
N LYS A 195 -19.51 -10.78 -1.50
CA LYS A 195 -20.23 -9.93 -0.56
C LYS A 195 -20.24 -8.53 -1.15
N GLU A 196 -21.41 -8.16 -1.67
CA GLU A 196 -21.86 -6.76 -1.74
C GLU A 196 -21.88 -6.14 -0.33
#